data_AF-A0A1U9YNM9-F1
#
_entry.id   AF-A0A1U9YNM9-F1
#
_cell.length_a   1.000
_cell.length_b   1.000
_cell.length_c   1.000
_cell.angle_alpha   90.00
_cell.angle_beta   90.00
_cell.angle_gamma   90.00
#
_symmetry.space_group_name_H-M   'P 1'
#
loop_
_entity.id
_entity.type
_entity.pdbx_description
1 polymer ?
#
loop_
_entity_poly.entity_id
_entity_poly.type
_entity_poly.pdbx_seq_one_letter_code
_entity_poly.pdbx_strand_id
1 'polypeptide(L)'
;MSVRMNKNGNSTIMVTLDSTPLAFAVLYMCYASKQLTEEQFHQAVQQLSAFHKKNIEEQMDTIHSYSPPPKSRRIHSSLPSQRSHGLPSKKR
;
A
#
# COMPACT_ATOMS: atom_id res chain seq x y z
N MET A 1 -5.81 -0.24 7.96
CA MET A 1 -6.81 -0.59 6.93
C MET A 1 -6.52 0.26 5.70
N SER A 2 -6.27 -0.36 4.54
CA SER A 2 -6.10 0.34 3.27
C SER A 2 -7.05 -0.20 2.22
N VAL A 3 -7.52 0.67 1.33
CA VAL A 3 -8.47 0.30 0.26
C VAL A 3 -7.78 0.51 -1.08
N ARG A 4 -7.71 -0.55 -1.88
CA ARG A 4 -7.14 -0.54 -3.22
C ARG A 4 -8.26 -0.70 -4.24
N MET A 5 -8.43 0.29 -5.11
CA MET A 5 -9.33 0.19 -6.27
C MET A 5 -8.57 -0.43 -7.45
N ASN A 6 -9.09 -1.49 -8.04
CA ASN A 6 -8.56 -2.02 -9.28
C ASN A 6 -9.15 -1.29 -10.50
N LYS A 7 -8.50 -1.41 -11.67
CA LYS A 7 -8.92 -0.73 -12.91
C LYS A 7 -10.29 -1.17 -13.42
N ASN A 8 -10.83 -2.25 -12.87
CA ASN A 8 -12.06 -2.91 -13.26
C ASN A 8 -13.24 -2.46 -12.38
N GLY A 9 -13.00 -1.56 -11.41
CA GLY A 9 -14.01 -1.05 -10.48
C GLY A 9 -14.18 -1.85 -9.19
N ASN A 10 -13.43 -2.95 -8.98
CA ASN A 10 -13.49 -3.71 -7.75
C ASN A 10 -12.53 -3.12 -6.71
N SER A 11 -13.00 -3.09 -5.46
CA SER A 11 -12.20 -2.66 -4.31
C SER A 11 -11.67 -3.89 -3.57
N THR A 12 -10.37 -3.91 -3.30
CA THR A 12 -9.75 -4.85 -2.37
C THR A 12 -9.43 -4.10 -1.09
N ILE A 13 -9.99 -4.56 0.02
CA ILE A 13 -9.71 -4.04 1.35
C ILE A 13 -8.57 -4.87 1.94
N MET A 14 -7.45 -4.22 2.23
CA MET A 14 -6.35 -4.84 2.95
C MET A 14 -6.46 -4.46 4.43
N VAL A 15 -6.62 -5.47 5.28
CA VAL A 15 -6.68 -5.33 6.73
C VAL A 15 -5.39 -5.88 7.30
N THR A 16 -4.63 -5.03 7.99
CA THR A 16 -3.52 -5.47 8.81
C THR A 16 -4.07 -5.87 10.17
N LEU A 17 -3.79 -7.10 10.61
CA LEU A 17 -4.04 -7.56 11.97
C LEU A 17 -2.76 -7.41 12.80
N ASP A 18 -2.84 -6.71 13.92
CA ASP A 18 -1.76 -6.66 14.91
C ASP A 18 -1.88 -7.87 15.84
N SER A 19 -0.94 -8.82 15.72
CA SER A 19 -0.87 -10.02 16.55
C SER A 19 -0.10 -9.80 17.86
N THR A 20 0.48 -8.62 18.07
CA THR A 20 1.36 -8.32 19.23
C THR A 20 0.64 -8.49 20.57
N PRO A 21 -0.60 -8.01 20.77
CA PRO A 21 -1.32 -8.22 22.03
C PRO A 21 -1.57 -9.69 22.34
N LEU A 22 -1.89 -10.48 21.30
CA LEU A 22 -2.11 -11.92 21.44
C LEU A 22 -0.81 -12.65 21.80
N ALA A 23 0.29 -12.32 21.13
CA ALA A 23 1.60 -12.89 21.43
C ALA A 23 2.05 -12.57 22.87
N PHE A 24 1.83 -11.33 23.33
CA PHE A 24 2.12 -10.95 24.71
C PHE A 24 1.28 -11.76 25.72
N ALA A 25 -0.01 -11.93 25.46
CA ALA A 25 -0.89 -12.72 26.33
C ALA A 25 -0.40 -14.16 26.46
N VAL A 26 0.04 -14.79 25.36
CA VAL A 26 0.60 -16.14 25.39
C VAL A 26 1.89 -16.18 26.23
N LEU A 27 2.81 -15.23 26.03
CA LEU A 27 4.05 -15.16 26.82
C LEU A 27 3.76 -14.99 28.32
N TYR A 28 2.79 -14.14 28.66
CA TYR A 28 2.38 -13.93 30.05
C TYR A 28 1.75 -15.19 30.66
N MET A 29 0.91 -15.91 29.92
CA MET A 29 0.35 -17.19 30.35
C MET A 29 1.44 -18.25 30.61
N CYS A 30 2.47 -18.30 29.76
CA CYS A 30 3.63 -19.19 29.96
C CYS A 30 4.43 -18.82 31.21
N TYR A 31 4.64 -17.52 31.46
CA TYR A 31 5.31 -17.04 32.67
C TYR A 31 4.48 -17.33 33.94
N ALA A 32 3.17 -17.04 33.90
CA ALA A 32 2.25 -17.28 35.01
C ALA A 32 2.15 -18.77 35.37
N SER A 33 2.21 -19.65 34.36
CA SER A 33 2.24 -21.11 34.52
C SER A 33 3.63 -21.66 34.87
N LYS A 34 4.62 -20.80 35.15
CA LYS A 34 6.00 -21.17 35.51
C LYS A 34 6.74 -21.98 34.45
N GLN A 35 6.29 -21.92 33.19
CA GLN A 35 6.98 -22.54 32.05
C GLN A 35 8.16 -21.70 31.54
N LEU A 36 8.20 -20.41 31.88
CA LEU A 36 9.30 -19.50 31.59
C LEU A 36 9.86 -18.94 32.89
N THR A 37 11.18 -18.74 32.94
CA THR A 37 11.78 -17.89 33.99
C THR A 37 11.47 -16.43 33.74
N GLU A 38 11.67 -15.59 34.76
CA GLU A 38 11.48 -14.15 34.65
C GLU A 38 12.40 -13.55 33.58
N GLU A 39 13.66 -13.96 33.54
CA GLU A 39 14.63 -13.50 32.54
C GLU A 39 14.21 -13.89 31.12
N GLN A 40 13.75 -15.13 30.93
CA GLN A 40 13.26 -15.61 29.64
C GLN A 40 12.02 -14.84 29.16
N PHE A 41 11.10 -14.55 30.09
CA PHE A 41 9.92 -13.74 29.79
C PHE A 41 10.32 -12.31 29.37
N HIS A 42 11.19 -11.65 30.14
CA HIS A 42 11.66 -10.30 29.81
C HIS A 42 12.38 -10.25 28.45
N GLN A 43 13.23 -11.23 28.16
CA GLN A 43 13.91 -11.33 26.87
C GLN A 43 12.92 -11.54 25.72
N ALA A 44 11.91 -12.40 25.89
CA ALA A 44 10.88 -12.64 24.88
C ALA A 44 10.02 -11.38 24.63
N VAL A 45 9.65 -10.64 25.68
CA VAL A 45 8.91 -9.37 25.55
C VAL A 45 9.73 -8.31 24.82
N GLN A 46 11.04 -8.21 25.10
CA GLN A 46 11.93 -7.32 24.36
C GLN A 46 11.99 -7.68 22.86
N GLN A 47 12.14 -8.97 22.54
CA GLN A 47 12.15 -9.44 21.15
C GLN A 47 10.81 -9.16 20.45
N LEU A 48 9.68 -9.37 21.13
CA LEU A 48 8.36 -9.06 20.61
C LEU A 48 8.21 -7.56 20.29
N SER A 49 8.69 -6.68 21.18
CA SER A 49 8.65 -5.23 20.96
C SER A 49 9.51 -4.79 19.77
N ALA A 50 10.70 -5.40 19.60
CA ALA A 50 11.59 -5.13 18.48
C ALA A 50 10.98 -5.61 17.15
N PHE A 51 10.34 -6.78 17.15
CA PHE A 51 9.63 -7.31 15.99
C PHE A 51 8.46 -6.41 15.57
N HIS A 52 7.65 -5.96 16.53
CA HIS A 52 6.52 -5.06 16.25
C HIS A 52 6.99 -3.75 15.60
N LYS A 53 8.08 -3.16 16.10
CA LYS A 53 8.68 -1.94 15.53
C LYS A 53 9.09 -2.12 14.07
N LYS A 54 9.78 -3.22 13.74
CA LYS A 54 10.17 -3.55 12.36
C LYS A 54 8.96 -3.73 11.44
N ASN A 55 7.92 -4.40 11.94
CA ASN A 55 6.72 -4.66 11.14
C ASN A 55 5.95 -3.37 10.81
N ILE A 56 5.97 -2.38 11.71
CA ILE A 56 5.40 -1.05 11.44
C ILE A 56 6.21 -0.30 10.38
N GLU A 57 7.54 -0.34 10.44
CA GLU A 57 8.41 0.32 9.45
C GLU A 57 8.20 -0.26 8.04
N GLU A 58 8.17 -1.59 7.91
CA GLU A 58 7.90 -2.25 6.61
C GLU A 58 6.49 -1.93 6.06
N GLN A 59 5.48 -1.80 6.94
CA GLN A 59 4.14 -1.39 6.52
C GLN A 59 4.10 0.07 6.07
N MET A 60 4.83 0.97 6.73
CA MET A 60 4.93 2.38 6.34
C MET A 60 5.60 2.53 4.96
N ASP A 61 6.67 1.79 4.68
CA ASP A 61 7.36 1.81 3.39
C ASP A 61 6.49 1.27 2.26
N THR A 62 5.71 0.23 2.53
CA THR A 62 4.74 -0.33 1.57
C THR A 62 3.63 0.67 1.22
N ILE A 63 3.24 1.52 2.17
CA ILE A 63 2.26 2.59 1.96
C ILE A 63 2.88 3.77 1.19
N HIS A 64 4.13 4.14 1.48
CA HIS A 64 4.77 5.32 0.91
C HIS A 64 5.33 5.13 -0.51
N SER A 65 5.58 3.89 -0.94
CA SER A 65 6.13 3.57 -2.26
C SER A 65 5.17 3.82 -3.43
N TYR A 66 3.89 4.14 -3.17
CA TYR A 66 2.92 4.47 -4.21
C TYR A 66 2.90 5.97 -4.50
N SER A 67 4.00 6.47 -5.06
CA SER A 67 3.96 7.73 -5.81
C SER A 67 2.99 7.55 -6.99
N PRO A 68 2.01 8.44 -7.19
CA PRO A 68 1.07 8.29 -8.30
C PRO A 68 1.85 8.25 -9.61
N PRO A 69 1.42 7.45 -10.61
CA PRO A 69 2.10 7.43 -11.90
C PRO A 69 2.17 8.88 -12.42
N PRO A 70 3.33 9.32 -12.95
CA PRO A 70 3.44 10.66 -13.49
C PRO A 70 2.30 10.85 -14.49
N LYS A 71 1.48 11.89 -14.27
CA LYS A 71 0.34 12.23 -15.13
C LYS A 71 0.83 12.14 -16.57
N SER A 72 0.33 11.16 -17.31
CA SER A 72 0.63 11.02 -18.73
C SER A 72 0.31 12.36 -19.37
N ARG A 73 1.35 13.07 -19.84
CA ARG A 73 1.24 14.35 -20.51
C ARG A 73 0.27 14.12 -21.66
N ARG A 74 -0.94 14.65 -21.55
CA ARG A 74 -1.97 14.61 -22.60
C ARG A 74 -1.35 15.28 -23.82
N ILE A 75 -0.79 14.48 -24.72
CA ILE A 75 -0.34 14.98 -26.01
C ILE A 75 -1.63 15.33 -26.75
N HIS A 76 -2.01 16.60 -26.69
CA HIS A 76 -2.92 17.15 -27.68
C HIS A 76 -2.17 17.04 -29.00
N SER A 77 -2.43 15.97 -29.75
CA SER A 77 -2.10 15.94 -31.16
C SER A 77 -2.88 17.08 -31.79
N SER A 78 -2.22 18.21 -32.00
CA SER A 78 -2.68 19.25 -32.89
C SER A 78 -2.92 18.59 -34.25
N LEU A 79 -4.17 18.32 -34.58
CA LEU A 79 -4.56 18.02 -35.95
C LEU A 79 -4.06 19.19 -36.82
N PRO A 80 -3.28 18.94 -37.88
CA PRO A 80 -3.05 19.98 -38.86
C PRO A 80 -4.38 20.25 -39.57
N SER A 81 -4.92 21.45 -39.35
CA SER A 81 -6.00 22.03 -40.14
C SER A 81 -5.53 22.18 -41.59
N GLN A 82 -5.74 21.15 -42.40
CA GLN A 82 -5.54 21.20 -43.85
C GLN A 82 -6.64 22.07 -44.46
N ARG A 83 -6.25 23.32 -44.73
CA ARG A 83 -6.98 24.32 -45.50
C ARG A 83 -6.94 23.90 -46.98
N SER A 84 -7.95 23.18 -47.47
CA SER A 84 -8.08 22.92 -48.91
C SER A 84 -8.70 24.13 -49.60
N HIS A 85 -7.86 24.90 -50.27
CA HIS A 85 -8.24 25.93 -51.22
C HIS A 85 -8.84 25.33 -52.50
N GLY A 86 -9.97 25.86 -52.95
CA GLY A 86 -10.32 26.06 -54.38
C GLY A 86 -10.70 24.85 -55.24
N LEU A 87 -12.00 24.72 -55.54
CA LEU A 87 -12.49 24.07 -56.75
C LEU A 87 -13.06 25.15 -57.69
N PRO A 88 -12.69 25.19 -58.98
CA PRO A 88 -13.21 26.18 -59.92
C PRO A 88 -14.61 25.81 -60.42
N SER A 89 -15.50 26.81 -60.45
CA SER A 89 -16.84 26.76 -61.04
C SER A 89 -16.77 26.42 -62.54
N LYS A 90 -17.47 25.36 -62.95
CA LYS A 90 -17.74 25.09 -64.37
C LYS A 90 -19.14 25.63 -64.70
N LYS A 91 -19.18 26.74 -65.45
CA LYS A 91 -20.39 27.30 -66.08
C LYS A 91 -21.04 26.24 -66.99
N ARG A 92 -22.37 26.15 -66.93
CA ARG A 92 -23.22 25.72 -68.04
C ARG A 92 -23.94 26.95 -68.57
#